data_AF-L7F954-F1
#
_entry.id   AF-L7F954-F1
#
_cell.length_a   1.000
_cell.length_b   1.000
_cell.length_c   1.000
_cell.angle_alpha   90.00
_cell.angle_beta   90.00
_cell.angle_gamma   90.00
#
_symmetry.space_group_name_H-M   'P 1'
#
loop_
_entity.id
_entity.type
_entity.pdbx_description
1 polymer ?
#
loop_
_entity_poly.entity_id
_entity_poly.type
_entity_poly.pdbx_seq_one_letter_code
_entity_poly.pdbx_strand_id
1 'polypeptide(L)'
;MSGVDLAQWLGAQFAEDERIARAACDGGGGWKADEQASCECCTNVRTATGALVCTPDDRDAPHIAEWSPARVLREIDGRRRTVIRCQEEMLSGIPRLVHFAQQTLREMALGYSHRPGYAEAVAAAG
;
A
#
# COMPACT_ATOMS: atom_id res chain seq x y z
N MET A 1 -23.51 -11.86 -4.97
CA MET A 1 -22.51 -12.10 -3.91
C MET A 1 -21.90 -10.74 -3.59
N SER A 2 -21.63 -10.45 -2.32
CA SER A 2 -21.59 -9.07 -1.79
C SER A 2 -20.16 -8.50 -1.70
N GLY A 3 -20.01 -7.23 -1.28
CA GLY A 3 -18.73 -6.56 -1.01
C GLY A 3 -17.75 -7.28 -0.06
N VAL A 4 -18.15 -8.42 0.52
CA VAL A 4 -17.28 -9.37 1.21
C VAL A 4 -16.21 -9.95 0.27
N ASP A 5 -16.53 -10.17 -1.02
CA ASP A 5 -15.57 -10.69 -2.01
C ASP A 5 -14.48 -9.65 -2.33
N LEU A 6 -14.86 -8.37 -2.51
CA LEU A 6 -13.90 -7.29 -2.71
C LEU A 6 -13.04 -7.03 -1.46
N ALA A 7 -13.60 -7.16 -0.25
CA ALA A 7 -12.83 -7.07 0.99
C ALA A 7 -11.78 -8.19 1.09
N GLN A 8 -12.15 -9.42 0.73
CA GLN A 8 -11.24 -10.56 0.70
C GLN A 8 -10.12 -10.35 -0.33
N TRP A 9 -10.47 -9.90 -1.54
CA TRP A 9 -9.49 -9.61 -2.59
C TRP A 9 -8.52 -8.50 -2.17
N LEU A 10 -9.01 -7.40 -1.60
CA LEU A 10 -8.17 -6.33 -1.03
C LEU A 10 -7.24 -6.88 0.06
N GLY A 11 -7.74 -7.76 0.92
CA GLY A 11 -6.93 -8.44 1.94
C GLY A 11 -5.75 -9.20 1.35
N ALA A 12 -5.95 -9.90 0.23
CA ALA A 12 -4.88 -10.58 -0.49
C ALA A 12 -3.87 -9.60 -1.09
N GLN A 13 -4.32 -8.47 -1.65
CA GLN A 13 -3.41 -7.44 -2.17
C GLN A 13 -2.53 -6.84 -1.07
N PHE A 14 -3.13 -6.56 0.09
CA PHE A 14 -2.39 -6.04 1.25
C PHE A 14 -1.38 -7.04 1.80
N ALA A 15 -1.70 -8.33 1.79
CA ALA A 15 -0.75 -9.37 2.21
C ALA A 15 0.47 -9.45 1.29
N GLU A 16 0.25 -9.33 -0.03
CA GLU A 16 1.36 -9.32 -0.99
C GLU A 16 2.22 -8.06 -0.88
N ASP A 17 1.58 -6.89 -0.76
CA ASP A 17 2.32 -5.63 -0.56
C ASP A 17 3.11 -5.64 0.74
N GLU A 18 2.55 -6.20 1.82
CA GLU A 18 3.26 -6.36 3.08
C GLU A 18 4.47 -7.26 2.90
N ARG A 19 4.33 -8.39 2.19
CA ARG A 19 5.44 -9.31 1.94
C ARG A 19 6.58 -8.60 1.19
N ILE A 20 6.26 -7.83 0.15
CA ILE A 20 7.22 -7.05 -0.63
C ILE A 20 7.87 -5.97 0.24
N ALA A 21 7.08 -5.21 0.99
CA ALA A 21 7.58 -4.15 1.86
C ALA A 21 8.46 -4.70 2.98
N ARG A 22 8.11 -5.83 3.60
CA ARG A 22 8.95 -6.48 4.63
C ARG A 22 10.29 -6.92 4.06
N ALA A 23 10.30 -7.54 2.88
CA ALA A 23 11.54 -7.92 2.21
C ALA A 23 12.46 -6.71 1.91
N ALA A 24 11.87 -5.54 1.64
CA ALA A 24 12.62 -4.29 1.46
C ALA A 24 13.02 -3.59 2.78
N CYS A 25 12.43 -4.00 3.91
CA CYS A 25 12.58 -3.36 5.22
C CYS A 25 13.59 -4.07 6.13
N ASP A 26 14.55 -4.83 5.58
CA ASP A 26 15.46 -5.75 6.31
C ASP A 26 16.37 -5.13 7.41
N GLY A 27 16.10 -3.90 7.87
CA GLY A 27 16.72 -3.28 9.05
C GLY A 27 15.75 -2.49 9.96
N GLY A 28 14.43 -2.58 9.77
CA GLY A 28 13.42 -1.99 10.66
C GLY A 28 13.36 -0.44 10.71
N GLY A 29 14.28 0.25 10.04
CA GLY A 29 14.38 1.71 9.97
C GLY A 29 13.77 2.32 8.70
N GLY A 30 13.57 3.64 8.72
CA GLY A 30 13.22 4.39 7.52
C GLY A 30 14.41 4.52 6.57
N TRP A 31 14.13 4.50 5.27
CA TRP A 31 15.12 4.85 4.26
C TRP A 31 15.36 6.37 4.28
N LYS A 32 16.57 6.82 3.97
CA LYS A 32 16.94 8.24 3.99
C LYS A 32 17.63 8.62 2.69
N ALA A 33 17.29 9.78 2.14
CA ALA A 33 18.10 10.37 1.09
C ALA A 33 19.48 10.71 1.67
N ASP A 34 20.53 10.37 0.93
CA ASP A 34 21.91 10.60 1.30
C ASP A 34 22.54 11.58 0.32
N GLU A 35 22.58 12.84 0.75
CA GLU A 35 23.16 13.95 -0.01
C GLU A 35 24.70 13.95 0.03
N GLN A 36 25.32 13.18 0.94
CA GLN A 36 26.76 13.17 1.19
C GLN A 36 27.47 12.05 0.43
N ALA A 37 26.73 11.02 0.02
CA ALA A 37 27.23 9.92 -0.80
C ALA A 37 26.99 10.13 -2.30
N SER A 38 26.62 11.31 -2.78
CA SER A 38 26.37 11.54 -4.22
C SER A 38 27.65 11.29 -5.03
N CYS A 39 27.55 10.45 -6.07
CA CYS A 39 28.55 10.46 -7.12
C CYS A 39 28.17 11.55 -8.12
N GLU A 40 29.13 11.97 -8.96
CA GLU A 40 28.94 13.10 -9.90
C GLU A 40 27.76 12.91 -10.88
N CYS A 41 27.18 11.71 -10.96
CA CYS A 41 26.05 11.37 -11.82
C CYS A 41 24.81 10.79 -11.12
N CYS A 42 24.81 10.62 -9.79
CA CYS A 42 23.69 10.02 -9.06
C CYS A 42 23.52 10.57 -7.65
N THR A 43 22.27 10.63 -7.18
CA THR A 43 21.95 10.72 -5.75
C THR A 43 21.78 9.33 -5.14
N ASN A 44 21.80 9.25 -3.81
CA ASN A 44 21.73 7.98 -3.11
C ASN A 44 20.61 7.93 -2.09
N VAL A 45 20.05 6.74 -1.92
CA VAL A 45 19.17 6.40 -0.82
C VAL A 45 19.87 5.39 0.07
N ARG A 46 19.98 5.72 1.35
CA ARG A 46 20.47 4.80 2.38
C ARG A 46 19.31 3.99 2.94
N THR A 47 19.37 2.68 2.78
CA THR A 47 18.39 1.75 3.35
C THR A 47 18.58 1.63 4.86
N ALA A 48 17.63 0.96 5.52
CA ALA A 48 17.73 0.67 6.95
C ALA A 48 18.96 -0.17 7.34
N THR A 49 19.46 -1.00 6.43
CA THR A 49 20.67 -1.82 6.63
C THR A 49 21.97 -1.06 6.33
N GLY A 50 21.87 0.20 5.90
CA GLY A 50 23.01 1.03 5.51
C GLY A 50 23.48 0.85 4.07
N ALA A 51 22.82 -0.02 3.28
CA ALA A 51 23.09 -0.15 1.85
C ALA A 51 22.72 1.14 1.10
N LEU A 52 23.48 1.44 0.04
CA LEU A 52 23.23 2.59 -0.83
C LEU A 52 22.56 2.14 -2.12
N VAL A 53 21.45 2.78 -2.45
CA VAL A 53 20.76 2.63 -3.74
C VAL A 53 21.00 3.90 -4.54
N CYS A 54 21.69 3.77 -5.68
CA CYS A 54 21.96 4.90 -6.57
C CYS A 54 20.73 5.22 -7.44
N THR A 55 20.36 6.49 -7.49
CA THR A 55 19.28 7.02 -8.34
C THR A 55 19.83 8.04 -9.34
N PRO A 56 19.41 7.98 -10.61
CA PRO A 56 19.95 8.84 -11.66
C PRO A 56 19.45 10.30 -11.59
N ASP A 57 18.35 10.56 -10.88
CA ASP A 57 17.75 11.89 -10.74
C ASP A 57 17.72 12.31 -9.26
N ASP A 58 18.10 13.55 -8.99
CA ASP A 58 18.14 14.15 -7.65
C ASP A 58 16.78 14.18 -6.95
N ARG A 59 15.69 14.09 -7.72
CA ARG A 59 14.32 14.05 -7.20
C ARG A 59 13.88 12.67 -6.73
N ASP A 60 14.52 11.62 -7.22
CA ASP A 60 14.11 10.23 -6.93
C ASP A 60 14.51 9.83 -5.51
N ALA A 61 15.70 10.20 -5.04
CA ALA A 61 16.17 9.82 -3.71
C ALA A 61 15.27 10.34 -2.56
N PRO A 62 14.86 11.63 -2.54
CA PRO A 62 13.89 12.12 -1.56
C PRO A 62 12.54 11.41 -1.65
N HIS A 63 12.05 11.16 -2.88
CA HIS A 63 10.78 10.46 -3.09
C HIS A 63 10.84 9.02 -2.53
N ILE A 64 11.88 8.26 -2.89
CA ILE A 64 12.06 6.88 -2.41
C ILE A 64 12.20 6.83 -0.88
N ALA A 65 12.93 7.78 -0.28
CA ALA A 65 13.06 7.86 1.18
C ALA A 65 11.70 8.12 1.87
N GLU A 66 10.92 9.06 1.32
CA GLU A 66 9.57 9.39 1.79
C GLU A 66 8.60 8.20 1.69
N TRP A 67 8.76 7.36 0.66
CA TRP A 67 8.00 6.12 0.45
C TRP A 67 8.69 4.87 1.02
N SER A 68 9.52 5.03 2.06
CA SER A 68 10.24 3.91 2.67
C SER A 68 9.31 2.72 3.04
N PRO A 69 9.81 1.48 2.98
CA PRO A 69 9.01 0.29 3.29
C PRO A 69 8.33 0.34 4.67
N ALA A 70 8.99 0.93 5.67
CA ALA A 70 8.42 1.10 7.01
C ALA A 70 7.15 1.97 7.00
N ARG A 71 7.07 2.99 6.16
CA ARG A 71 5.85 3.79 5.97
C ARG A 71 4.77 2.96 5.30
N VAL A 72 5.11 2.26 4.21
CA VAL A 72 4.18 1.40 3.47
C VAL A 72 3.51 0.38 4.40
N LEU A 73 4.27 -0.24 5.31
CA LEU A 73 3.73 -1.16 6.31
C LEU A 73 2.69 -0.49 7.23
N ARG A 74 2.95 0.74 7.70
CA ARG A 74 1.97 1.50 8.51
C ARG A 74 0.71 1.84 7.72
N GLU A 75 0.85 2.17 6.43
CA GLU A 75 -0.29 2.42 5.56
C GLU A 75 -1.14 1.17 5.35
N ILE A 76 -0.51 0.01 5.13
CA ILE A 76 -1.19 -1.30 5.01
C ILE A 76 -1.97 -1.61 6.29
N ASP A 77 -1.38 -1.44 7.46
CA ASP A 77 -2.06 -1.65 8.74
C ASP A 77 -3.25 -0.69 8.93
N GLY A 78 -3.13 0.55 8.45
CA GLY A 78 -4.24 1.51 8.40
C GLY A 78 -5.38 1.02 7.49
N ARG A 79 -5.05 0.59 6.27
CA ARG A 79 -6.02 0.11 5.28
C ARG A 79 -6.73 -1.17 5.73
N ARG A 80 -6.03 -2.12 6.36
CA ARG A 80 -6.63 -3.32 6.95
C ARG A 80 -7.70 -3.00 7.99
N ARG A 81 -7.41 -2.06 8.90
CA ARG A 81 -8.39 -1.60 9.89
C ARG A 81 -9.60 -0.93 9.24
N THR A 82 -9.40 -0.20 8.14
CA THR A 82 -10.51 0.36 7.37
C THR A 82 -11.36 -0.72 6.71
N VAL A 83 -10.76 -1.76 6.12
CA VAL A 83 -11.51 -2.88 5.54
C VAL A 83 -12.35 -3.58 6.61
N ILE A 84 -11.81 -3.85 7.80
CA ILE A 84 -12.54 -4.46 8.91
C ILE A 84 -13.77 -3.62 9.26
N ARG A 85 -13.61 -2.30 9.45
CA ARG A 85 -14.74 -1.40 9.71
C ARG A 85 -15.77 -1.42 8.59
N CYS A 86 -15.35 -1.41 7.32
CA CYS A 86 -16.27 -1.53 6.20
C CYS A 86 -17.06 -2.84 6.25
N GLN A 87 -16.43 -3.96 6.61
CA GLN A 87 -17.12 -5.25 6.76
C GLN A 87 -18.14 -5.21 7.90
N GLU A 88 -17.81 -4.59 9.04
CA GLU A 88 -18.75 -4.38 10.15
C GLU A 88 -19.95 -3.52 9.72
N GLU A 89 -19.71 -2.41 9.04
CA GLU A 89 -20.75 -1.50 8.55
C GLU A 89 -21.65 -2.14 7.49
N MET A 90 -21.13 -3.06 6.68
CA MET A 90 -21.92 -3.86 5.75
C MET A 90 -22.94 -4.77 6.46
N LEU A 91 -22.73 -5.07 7.74
CA LEU A 91 -23.65 -5.86 8.57
C LEU A 91 -24.65 -5.00 9.35
N SER A 92 -24.52 -3.66 9.32
CA SER A 92 -25.25 -2.74 10.19
C SER A 92 -26.77 -2.64 9.93
N GLY A 93 -27.31 -3.28 8.90
CA GLY A 93 -28.73 -3.17 8.51
C GLY A 93 -29.17 -1.77 8.05
N ILE A 94 -28.31 -0.75 8.18
CA ILE A 94 -28.57 0.64 7.80
C ILE A 94 -28.12 0.82 6.34
N PRO A 95 -29.03 1.02 5.38
CA PRO A 95 -28.69 1.00 3.95
C PRO A 95 -27.61 2.02 3.55
N ARG A 96 -27.63 3.21 4.18
CA ARG A 96 -26.66 4.27 3.90
C ARG A 96 -25.23 3.90 4.35
N LEU A 97 -25.08 3.23 5.49
CA LEU A 97 -23.77 2.78 5.98
C LEU A 97 -23.22 1.64 5.12
N VAL A 98 -24.07 0.68 4.76
CA VAL A 98 -23.73 -0.39 3.82
C VAL A 98 -23.23 0.18 2.49
N HIS A 99 -23.94 1.17 1.93
CA HIS A 99 -23.55 1.83 0.68
C HIS A 99 -22.18 2.51 0.80
N PHE A 100 -21.95 3.31 1.84
CA PHE A 100 -20.66 3.97 2.05
C PHE A 100 -19.51 2.98 2.25
N ALA A 101 -19.75 1.90 2.98
CA ALA A 101 -18.76 0.86 3.18
C ALA A 101 -18.36 0.20 1.86
N GLN A 102 -19.34 -0.15 1.01
CA GLN A 102 -19.08 -0.71 -0.32
C GLN A 102 -18.30 0.24 -1.21
N GLN A 103 -18.69 1.52 -1.21
CA GLN A 103 -18.03 2.54 -2.02
C GLN A 103 -16.57 2.77 -1.58
N THR A 104 -16.33 2.82 -0.26
CA THR A 104 -14.97 2.94 0.30
C THR A 104 -14.08 1.78 -0.15
N LEU A 105 -14.59 0.54 -0.17
CA LEU A 105 -13.82 -0.60 -0.68
C LEU A 105 -13.50 -0.46 -2.17
N ARG A 106 -14.45 0.00 -3.00
CA ARG A 106 -14.23 0.22 -4.43
C ARG A 106 -13.17 1.29 -4.69
N GLU A 107 -13.20 2.38 -3.94
CA GLU A 107 -12.23 3.46 -4.06
C GLU A 107 -10.82 3.00 -3.65
N MET A 108 -10.69 2.24 -2.56
CA MET A 108 -9.40 1.64 -2.18
C MET A 108 -8.87 0.68 -3.26
N ALA A 109 -9.76 -0.07 -3.91
CA ALA A 109 -9.37 -1.01 -4.97
C ALA A 109 -8.80 -0.31 -6.22
N LEU A 110 -9.08 0.98 -6.46
CA LEU A 110 -8.57 1.72 -7.62
C LEU A 110 -7.03 1.71 -7.68
N GLY A 111 -6.36 1.74 -6.53
CA GLY A 111 -4.89 1.65 -6.44
C GLY A 111 -4.33 0.34 -7.00
N TYR A 112 -5.17 -0.69 -7.13
CA TYR A 112 -4.84 -2.02 -7.64
C TYR A 112 -5.47 -2.31 -9.01
N SER A 113 -5.97 -1.29 -9.72
CA SER A 113 -6.64 -1.45 -11.02
C SER A 113 -5.78 -2.13 -12.10
N HIS A 114 -4.46 -2.05 -11.96
CA HIS A 114 -3.50 -2.70 -12.85
C HIS A 114 -3.25 -4.19 -12.53
N ARG A 115 -3.76 -4.70 -11.41
CA ARG A 115 -3.50 -6.08 -10.98
C ARG A 115 -4.49 -7.06 -11.57
N PRO A 116 -4.05 -8.29 -11.90
CA PRO A 116 -4.96 -9.38 -12.26
C PRO A 116 -6.02 -9.60 -11.18
N GLY A 117 -7.24 -9.94 -11.58
CA GLY A 117 -8.35 -10.17 -10.66
C GLY A 117 -9.10 -8.90 -10.24
N TYR A 118 -8.62 -7.69 -10.58
CA TYR A 118 -9.31 -6.45 -10.23
C TYR A 118 -10.70 -6.35 -10.87
N ALA A 119 -10.80 -6.61 -12.17
CA ALA A 119 -12.06 -6.49 -12.91
C ALA A 119 -13.11 -7.47 -12.36
N GLU A 120 -12.70 -8.70 -12.09
CA GLU A 120 -13.54 -9.74 -11.52
C GLU A 120 -13.99 -9.37 -10.10
N ALA A 121 -13.06 -8.92 -9.24
CA ALA A 121 -13.36 -8.55 -7.86
C ALA A 121 -14.32 -7.34 -7.77
N VAL A 122 -14.17 -6.35 -8.65
CA VAL A 122 -15.08 -5.20 -8.69
C VAL A 122 -16.45 -5.58 -9.26
N ALA A 123 -16.49 -6.38 -10.32
CA ALA A 123 -17.74 -6.86 -10.91
C ALA A 123 -18.54 -7.73 -9.92
N ALA A 124 -17.87 -8.59 -9.17
CA ALA A 124 -18.50 -9.43 -8.15
C ALA A 124 -19.07 -8.63 -6.96
N ALA A 125 -18.64 -7.37 -6.78
CA ALA A 125 -19.13 -6.49 -5.73
C ALA A 125 -20.24 -5.52 -6.17
N GLY A 126 -20.64 -5.53 -7.44
CA GLY A 126 -21.76 -4.75 -8.00
C GLY A 126 -23.10 -5.45 -7.81
#